data_AF-A0A183D1E5-F1
#
_entry.id   AF-A0A183D1E5-F1
#
_cell.length_a   1.000
_cell.length_b   1.000
_cell.length_c   1.000
_cell.angle_alpha   90.00
_cell.angle_beta   90.00
_cell.angle_gamma   90.00
#
_symmetry.space_group_name_H-M   'P 1'
#
loop_
_entity.id
_entity.type
_entity.pdbx_description
1 polymer ?
#
loop_
_entity_poly.entity_id
_entity_poly.type
_entity_poly.pdbx_seq_one_letter_code
_entity_poly.pdbx_strand_id
1 'polypeptide(L)' 'MTIAYNHRISKASPLNFFRVMLRWKASIWKAVLFEVVLWTLSYQIIAYIYRFSPDYFQR' A
#
# COMPACT_ATOMS: atom_id res chain seq x y z
N MET A 1 17.96 8.19 -8.97
CA MET A 1 18.04 9.64 -9.30
C MET A 1 17.40 10.41 -8.16
N THR A 2 18.15 11.31 -7.52
CA THR A 2 17.68 12.10 -6.37
C THR A 2 16.89 13.31 -6.87
N ILE A 3 15.63 13.41 -6.49
CA ILE A 3 14.78 14.56 -6.85
C ILE A 3 14.88 15.57 -5.68
N ALA A 4 15.19 16.83 -5.98
CA ALA A 4 15.26 17.88 -4.97
C ALA A 4 13.86 18.44 -4.66
N TYR A 5 13.39 18.28 -3.41
CA TYR A 5 12.05 18.71 -2.97
C TYR A 5 12.06 20.00 -2.12
N ASN A 6 13.23 20.49 -1.72
CA ASN A 6 13.42 21.57 -0.74
C ASN A 6 12.56 22.82 -1.03
N HIS A 7 12.47 23.23 -2.30
CA HIS A 7 11.72 24.41 -2.71
C HIS A 7 10.18 24.23 -2.62
N ARG A 8 9.64 23.00 -2.65
CA ARG A 8 8.20 22.75 -2.59
C ARG A 8 7.67 22.57 -1.16
N ILE A 9 8.55 22.20 -0.24
CA ILE A 9 8.22 21.98 1.17
C ILE A 9 8.38 23.28 1.99
N SER A 10 9.14 24.27 1.48
CA SER A 10 9.36 25.57 2.14
C SER A 10 8.07 26.38 2.37
N LYS A 11 7.01 26.12 1.59
CA LYS A 11 5.66 26.62 1.89
C LYS A 11 4.94 25.63 2.81
N ALA A 12 4.86 25.97 4.09
CA ALA A 12 4.15 25.21 5.12
C ALA A 12 2.63 25.22 4.86
N SER A 13 2.18 24.33 3.96
CA SER A 13 0.77 24.01 3.77
C SER A 13 0.61 22.50 3.92
N PRO A 14 -0.26 22.02 4.82
CA PRO A 14 -0.48 20.58 5.01
C PRO A 14 -0.93 19.89 3.71
N LEU A 15 -1.63 20.61 2.83
CA LEU A 15 -2.06 20.13 1.52
C LEU A 15 -0.89 19.83 0.56
N ASN A 16 0.26 20.49 0.71
CA ASN A 16 1.43 20.18 -0.10
C ASN A 16 2.03 18.81 0.25
N PHE A 17 1.97 18.39 1.52
CA PHE A 17 2.40 17.05 1.93
C PHE A 17 1.51 15.97 1.33
N PHE A 18 0.19 16.12 1.43
CA PHE A 18 -0.76 15.19 0.78
C PHE A 18 -0.56 15.12 -0.73
N ARG A 19 -0.32 16.26 -1.39
CA ARG A 19 -0.05 16.32 -2.84
C ARG A 19 1.23 15.60 -3.24
N VAL A 20 2.26 15.62 -2.40
CA VAL A 20 3.52 14.88 -2.64
C VAL A 20 3.31 13.38 -2.40
N MET A 21 2.61 13.02 -1.32
CA MET A 21 2.29 11.64 -0.98
C MET A 21 1.42 10.96 -2.06
N LEU A 22 0.48 11.69 -2.66
CA LEU A 22 -0.39 11.18 -3.73
C LEU A 22 0.23 11.31 -5.14
N ARG A 23 1.47 11.78 -5.27
CA ARG A 23 2.11 11.97 -6.58
C ARG A 23 2.60 10.63 -7.14
N TRP A 24 2.15 10.25 -8.33
CA TRP A 24 2.46 8.97 -8.98
C TRP A 24 3.93 8.82 -9.44
N LYS A 25 4.59 9.91 -9.86
CA LYS A 25 5.98 9.88 -10.35
C LYS A 25 6.96 9.82 -9.18
N ALA A 26 7.71 8.71 -9.08
CA ALA A 26 8.62 8.38 -7.96
C ALA A 26 7.93 8.20 -6.60
N SER A 27 6.71 7.67 -6.61
CA SER A 27 5.94 7.44 -5.39
C SER A 27 6.36 6.19 -4.64
N ILE A 28 6.33 6.26 -3.31
CA ILE A 28 6.44 5.09 -2.42
C ILE A 28 5.36 4.05 -2.74
N TRP A 29 4.18 4.50 -3.18
CA TRP A 29 3.09 3.63 -3.58
C TRP A 29 3.50 2.62 -4.65
N LYS A 30 4.42 2.93 -5.57
CA LYS A 30 4.82 1.96 -6.59
C LYS A 30 5.58 0.76 -6.02
N ALA A 31 6.34 0.96 -4.95
CA ALA A 31 7.05 -0.11 -4.26
C ALA A 31 6.09 -0.86 -3.31
N VAL A 32 5.37 -0.10 -2.50
CA VAL A 32 4.47 -0.64 -1.46
C VAL A 32 3.26 -1.38 -2.05
N LEU A 33 2.74 -0.95 -3.21
CA LEU A 33 1.57 -1.60 -3.82
C LEU A 33 1.85 -3.08 -4.11
N PHE A 34 3.07 -3.44 -4.52
CA PHE A 34 3.43 -4.83 -4.79
C PHE A 34 3.38 -5.67 -3.50
N GLU A 35 4.02 -5.20 -2.44
CA GLU A 35 4.03 -5.89 -1.14
C GLU A 35 2.64 -5.98 -0.53
N VAL A 36 1.84 -4.92 -0.62
CA VAL A 36 0.44 -4.90 -0.12
C VAL A 36 -0.44 -5.86 -0.90
N VAL A 37 -0.32 -5.88 -2.23
CA VAL A 37 -1.08 -6.82 -3.07
C VAL A 37 -0.69 -8.25 -2.74
N LEU A 38 0.61 -8.54 -2.65
CA LEU A 38 1.10 -9.88 -2.30
C LEU A 38 0.59 -10.31 -0.93
N TRP A 39 0.75 -9.47 0.10
CA TRP A 39 0.27 -9.74 1.45
C TRP A 39 -1.24 -9.98 1.50
N THR A 40 -2.02 -9.13 0.83
CA THR A 40 -3.48 -9.25 0.80
C THR A 40 -3.92 -10.52 0.10
N LEU A 41 -3.28 -10.90 -1.02
CA LEU A 41 -3.57 -12.15 -1.72
C LEU A 41 -3.22 -13.36 -0.87
N SER A 42 -2.05 -13.37 -0.22
CA SER A 42 -1.65 -14.46 0.68
C SER A 42 -2.64 -14.61 1.85
N TYR A 43 -3.01 -13.50 2.50
CA TYR A 43 -4.01 -13.53 3.56
C TYR A 43 -5.36 -14.08 3.08
N GLN A 44 -5.79 -13.64 1.90
CA GLN A 44 -7.07 -14.07 1.34
C GLN A 44 -7.08 -15.56 0.97
N ILE A 45 -5.97 -16.10 0.47
CA ILE A 45 -5.80 -17.53 0.21
C ILE A 45 -5.95 -18.33 1.51
N ILE A 46 -5.27 -17.92 2.58
CA ILE A 46 -5.36 -18.57 3.89
C ILE A 46 -6.80 -18.51 4.42
N ALA A 47 -7.45 -17.36 4.31
CA ALA A 47 -8.85 -17.18 4.73
C ALA A 47 -9.80 -18.09 3.94
N TYR A 48 -9.56 -18.29 2.65
CA TYR A 48 -10.35 -19.22 1.84
C TYR A 48 -10.11 -20.67 2.24
N ILE A 49 -8.86 -21.07 2.44
CA ILE A 49 -8.54 -22.43 2.92
C ILE A 49 -9.22 -22.68 4.25
N TYR A 50 -9.17 -21.73 5.19
CA TYR A 50 -9.90 -21.81 6.45
C TYR A 50 -11.41 -21.94 6.24
N ARG A 51 -12.01 -21.10 5.39
CA ARG A 51 -13.46 -21.11 5.16
C ARG A 51 -13.96 -22.40 4.48
N PHE A 52 -13.16 -22.98 3.59
CA PHE A 52 -13.53 -24.13 2.76
C PHE A 52 -12.95 -25.45 3.25
N SER A 53 -12.12 -25.45 4.31
CA SER A 53 -11.66 -26.71 4.88
C SER A 53 -12.86 -27.47 5.45
N PRO A 54 -13.08 -28.72 5.01
CA PRO A 54 -14.26 -29.50 5.38
C PRO A 54 -14.38 -29.75 6.89
N ASP A 55 -13.27 -29.65 7.63
CA ASP A 55 -13.24 -29.80 9.09
C ASP A 55 -14.06 -28.75 9.84
N TYR A 56 -14.25 -27.54 9.30
CA TYR A 56 -15.09 -26.50 9.92
C TYR A 56 -16.59 -26.71 9.65
N PHE A 57 -16.95 -27.46 8.60
CA PHE A 57 -18.35 -27.73 8.26
C PHE A 57 -18.98 -28.82 9.14
N GLN A 58 -18.16 -29.60 9.87
CA GLN A 58 -18.59 -30.72 10.70
C GLN A 58 -18.83 -30.40 12.19
N ARG A 59 -18.80 -29.13 12.61
CA ARG A 59 -19.18 -28.69 13.97
C ARG A 59 -20.48 -27.91 13.99
#